data_AF-A0A2K3L164-F1
#
_entry.id   AF-A0A2K3L164-F1
#
_cell.length_a   1.000
_cell.length_b   1.000
_cell.length_c   1.000
_cell.angle_alpha   90.00
_cell.angle_beta   90.00
_cell.angle_gamma   90.00
#
_symmetry.space_group_name_H-M   'P 1'
#
loop_
_entity.id
_entity.type
_entity.pdbx_description
1 polymer ?
#
loop_
_entity_poly.entity_id
_entity_poly.type
_entity_poly.pdbx_seq_one_letter_code
_entity_poly.pdbx_strand_id
1 'polypeptide(L)'
;MLFRPEENAIRMKIGAERMCMTAPSIDQFVDALKQTALANKRWVPPPGKGSLYLRPLLIGSGPVLGLAPAPEYTFLIYASPVRNYFKEGSAPLNLYVEEDFDRASRRGTGSVKTISNYAPVLMAQSIAKSRGFSDVLYLDSDNKKNLEEVSSCNIFIAKGKIISTPAINGTILSGITRKSVIEIASDLGYQVEERVVAVDELTEADEVFCTGTAVGVAPVGSITYRNRRVDYKTGSGSICEELYNTILGLQTGSIEDKKGWIVEFD
;
A
#
# COMPACT_ATOMS: atom_id res chain seq x y z
N MET A 1 -19.85 3.40 -4.49
CA MET A 1 -19.21 3.18 -3.18
C MET A 1 -17.74 3.57 -3.22
N LEU A 2 -17.24 4.23 -2.18
CA LEU A 2 -15.82 4.46 -1.93
C LEU A 2 -15.38 3.67 -0.69
N PHE A 3 -14.15 3.17 -0.68
CA PHE A 3 -13.58 2.43 0.45
C PHE A 3 -12.63 3.34 1.25
N ARG A 4 -12.99 3.64 2.50
CA ARG A 4 -12.26 4.48 3.47
C ARG A 4 -11.72 5.81 2.91
N PRO A 5 -12.50 6.60 2.14
CA PRO A 5 -12.00 7.82 1.52
C PRO A 5 -11.52 8.89 2.53
N GLU A 6 -12.07 8.90 3.75
CA GLU A 6 -11.64 9.79 4.84
C GLU A 6 -10.21 9.49 5.27
N GLU A 7 -9.79 8.22 5.31
CA GLU A 7 -8.40 7.85 5.63
C GLU A 7 -7.43 8.33 4.56
N ASN A 8 -7.85 8.34 3.28
CA ASN A 8 -7.08 8.94 2.20
C ASN A 8 -6.94 10.45 2.38
N ALA A 9 -8.00 11.14 2.80
CA ALA A 9 -8.00 12.57 3.07
C ALA A 9 -7.06 12.92 4.24
N ILE A 10 -7.15 12.18 5.35
CA ILE A 10 -6.29 12.34 6.53
C ILE A 10 -4.83 12.12 6.15
N ARG A 11 -4.53 11.05 5.40
CA ARG A 11 -3.16 10.77 4.95
C ARG A 11 -2.62 11.85 4.01
N MET A 12 -3.45 12.42 3.14
CA MET A 12 -3.06 13.57 2.31
C MET A 12 -2.77 14.80 3.18
N LYS A 13 -3.60 15.09 4.18
CA LYS A 13 -3.41 16.22 5.09
C LYS A 13 -2.09 16.14 5.86
N ILE A 14 -1.78 14.97 6.43
CA ILE A 14 -0.48 14.71 7.10
C ILE A 14 0.69 14.87 6.12
N GLY A 15 0.55 14.34 4.90
CA GLY A 15 1.56 14.49 3.85
C GLY A 15 1.76 15.94 3.44
N ALA A 16 0.69 16.70 3.28
CA ALA A 16 0.72 18.11 2.92
C ALA A 16 1.43 18.94 3.99
N GLU A 17 1.12 18.71 5.27
CA GLU A 17 1.81 19.36 6.39
C GLU A 17 3.32 19.08 6.35
N ARG A 18 3.72 17.83 6.13
CA ARG A 18 5.13 17.45 5.99
C ARG A 18 5.83 18.11 4.80
N MET A 19 5.09 18.39 3.74
CA MET A 19 5.59 19.03 2.51
C MET A 19 5.39 20.55 2.50
N CYS A 20 4.96 21.15 3.62
CA CYS A 20 4.65 22.58 3.75
C CYS A 20 3.56 23.07 2.77
N MET A 21 2.56 22.23 2.48
CA MET A 21 1.47 22.50 1.56
C MET A 21 0.13 22.67 2.30
N THR A 22 -0.78 23.44 1.72
CA THR A 22 -2.16 23.53 2.23
C THR A 22 -3.03 22.45 1.57
N ALA A 23 -3.53 21.50 2.38
CA ALA A 23 -4.45 20.45 1.91
C ALA A 23 -5.92 20.92 1.92
N PRO A 24 -6.79 20.32 1.08
CA PRO A 24 -8.23 20.44 1.24
C PRO A 24 -8.68 19.89 2.60
N SER A 25 -9.83 20.36 3.09
CA SER A 25 -10.51 19.70 4.21
C SER A 25 -10.92 18.27 3.86
N ILE A 26 -11.20 17.45 4.88
CA ILE A 26 -11.66 16.06 4.68
C ILE A 26 -12.94 16.05 3.83
N ASP A 27 -13.90 16.92 4.14
CA ASP A 27 -15.16 17.00 3.41
C ASP A 27 -14.97 17.41 1.94
N GLN A 28 -14.14 18.44 1.67
CA GLN A 28 -13.81 18.84 0.30
C GLN A 28 -13.15 17.71 -0.49
N PHE A 29 -12.26 16.95 0.15
CA PHE A 29 -11.58 15.82 -0.49
C PHE A 29 -12.56 14.69 -0.83
N VAL A 30 -13.41 14.30 0.13
CA VAL A 30 -14.39 13.23 -0.05
C VAL A 30 -15.46 13.63 -1.07
N ASP A 31 -15.96 14.86 -1.03
CA ASP A 31 -16.89 15.37 -2.04
C ASP A 31 -16.26 15.35 -3.44
N ALA A 32 -15.03 15.86 -3.59
CA ALA A 32 -14.33 15.85 -4.87
C ALA A 32 -14.14 14.42 -5.42
N LEU A 33 -13.88 13.43 -4.55
CA LEU A 33 -13.84 12.02 -4.96
C LEU A 33 -15.19 11.53 -5.51
N LYS A 34 -16.29 11.83 -4.81
CA LYS A 34 -17.66 11.47 -5.23
C LYS A 34 -18.00 12.10 -6.58
N GLN A 35 -17.78 13.41 -6.72
CA GLN A 35 -18.01 14.14 -7.98
C GLN A 35 -17.18 13.56 -9.13
N THR A 36 -15.90 13.26 -8.89
CA THR A 36 -15.01 12.66 -9.91
C THR A 36 -15.51 11.28 -10.33
N ALA A 37 -15.92 10.43 -9.40
CA ALA A 37 -16.46 9.10 -9.69
C ALA A 37 -17.78 9.19 -10.47
N LEU A 38 -18.71 10.06 -10.05
CA LEU A 38 -19.98 10.34 -10.72
C LEU A 38 -19.78 10.77 -12.18
N ALA A 39 -18.91 11.75 -12.42
CA ALA A 39 -18.60 12.26 -13.76
C ALA A 39 -17.97 11.18 -14.68
N ASN A 40 -17.41 10.13 -14.09
CA ASN A 40 -16.74 9.03 -14.77
C ASN A 40 -17.46 7.68 -14.60
N LYS A 41 -18.75 7.66 -14.23
CA LYS A 41 -19.54 6.43 -13.97
C LYS A 41 -19.46 5.42 -15.12
N ARG A 42 -19.44 5.89 -16.37
CA ARG A 42 -19.29 5.07 -17.59
C ARG A 42 -17.96 4.29 -17.68
N TRP A 43 -16.93 4.69 -16.94
CA TRP A 43 -15.62 4.04 -16.90
C TRP A 43 -15.48 3.07 -15.74
N VAL A 44 -16.47 2.98 -14.84
CA VAL A 44 -16.44 1.99 -13.75
C VAL A 44 -16.55 0.59 -14.37
N PRO A 45 -15.57 -0.30 -14.15
CA PRO A 45 -15.64 -1.65 -14.68
C PRO A 45 -16.87 -2.40 -14.16
N PRO A 46 -17.45 -3.33 -14.95
CA PRO A 46 -18.54 -4.18 -14.48
C PRO A 46 -18.15 -4.97 -13.22
N PRO A 47 -19.13 -5.39 -12.39
CA PRO A 47 -18.87 -6.19 -11.19
C PRO A 47 -17.94 -7.38 -11.47
N GLY A 48 -16.92 -7.55 -10.62
CA GLY A 48 -15.92 -8.62 -10.74
C GLY A 48 -14.87 -8.41 -11.84
N LYS A 49 -14.93 -7.35 -12.64
CA LYS A 49 -13.93 -7.07 -13.70
C LYS A 49 -12.82 -6.12 -13.24
N GLY A 50 -13.08 -5.27 -12.26
CA GLY A 50 -12.14 -4.24 -11.81
C GLY A 50 -12.80 -3.18 -10.95
N SER A 51 -12.10 -2.07 -10.75
CA SER A 51 -12.59 -0.88 -10.06
C SER A 51 -12.18 0.39 -10.80
N LEU A 52 -12.84 1.52 -10.48
CA LEU A 52 -12.39 2.83 -10.93
C LEU A 52 -11.39 3.37 -9.90
N TYR A 53 -10.12 3.43 -10.27
CA TYR A 53 -9.07 3.97 -9.41
C TYR A 53 -9.07 5.49 -9.49
N LEU A 54 -9.24 6.15 -8.34
CA LEU A 54 -9.16 7.61 -8.20
C LEU A 54 -7.76 7.99 -7.72
N ARG A 55 -7.13 8.96 -8.38
CA ARG A 55 -5.82 9.52 -8.02
C ARG A 55 -5.94 11.01 -7.67
N PRO A 56 -6.20 11.32 -6.39
CA PRO A 56 -5.99 12.65 -5.87
C PRO A 56 -4.50 13.01 -5.86
N LEU A 57 -4.18 14.23 -6.31
CA LEU A 57 -2.85 14.83 -6.30
C LEU A 57 -2.94 16.22 -5.70
N LEU A 58 -1.93 16.58 -4.92
CA LEU A 58 -1.70 17.95 -4.45
C LEU A 58 -0.33 18.39 -4.96
N ILE A 59 -0.30 19.45 -5.76
CA ILE A 59 0.89 19.90 -6.50
C ILE A 59 1.17 21.36 -6.13
N GLY A 60 2.42 21.68 -5.79
CA GLY A 60 2.87 23.07 -5.63
C GLY A 60 3.36 23.65 -6.95
N SER A 61 2.99 24.90 -7.24
CA SER A 61 3.36 25.62 -8.47
C SER A 61 3.54 27.12 -8.22
N GLY A 62 3.99 27.85 -9.24
CA GLY A 62 4.10 29.31 -9.22
C GLY A 62 5.54 29.84 -9.36
N PRO A 63 5.71 31.17 -9.46
CA PRO A 63 6.97 31.79 -9.85
C PRO A 63 7.96 31.88 -8.65
N VAL A 64 8.60 30.77 -8.32
CA VAL A 64 9.65 30.70 -7.29
C VAL A 64 10.84 29.87 -7.80
N LEU A 65 12.05 30.46 -7.76
CA LEU A 65 13.30 29.76 -8.06
C LEU A 65 14.07 29.34 -6.79
N GLY A 66 13.86 30.05 -5.68
CA GLY A 66 14.52 29.76 -4.41
C GLY A 66 13.95 28.53 -3.70
N LEU A 67 14.72 27.99 -2.75
CA LEU A 67 14.27 26.88 -1.91
C LEU A 67 13.26 27.37 -0.86
N ALA A 68 11.98 27.37 -1.22
CA ALA A 68 10.86 27.74 -0.37
C ALA A 68 9.60 26.95 -0.74
N PRO A 69 8.60 26.84 0.14
CA PRO A 69 7.28 26.33 -0.23
C PRO A 69 6.70 27.09 -1.42
N ALA A 70 5.92 26.38 -2.25
CA ALA A 70 5.31 26.98 -3.43
C ALA A 70 4.29 28.07 -3.03
N PRO A 71 4.16 29.15 -3.82
CA PRO A 71 3.17 30.19 -3.56
C PRO A 71 1.74 29.75 -3.92
N GLU A 72 1.58 28.75 -4.80
CA GLU A 72 0.29 28.24 -5.26
C GLU A 72 0.23 26.72 -5.13
N TYR A 73 -0.98 26.20 -4.92
CA TYR A 73 -1.24 24.76 -4.83
C TYR A 73 -2.44 24.37 -5.68
N THR A 74 -2.32 23.27 -6.41
CA THR A 74 -3.41 22.65 -7.17
C THR A 74 -3.77 21.31 -6.56
N PHE A 75 -5.02 21.18 -6.12
CA PHE A 75 -5.63 19.89 -5.81
C PHE A 75 -6.43 19.41 -7.02
N LEU A 76 -6.12 18.21 -7.52
CA LEU A 76 -6.82 17.63 -8.66
C LEU A 76 -7.02 16.13 -8.44
N ILE A 77 -8.03 15.57 -9.11
CA ILE A 77 -8.30 14.14 -9.09
C ILE A 77 -8.49 13.67 -10.53
N TYR A 78 -7.76 12.63 -10.93
CA TYR A 78 -8.07 11.90 -12.16
C TYR A 78 -8.50 10.48 -11.84
N ALA A 79 -9.21 9.85 -12.78
CA ALA A 79 -9.72 8.50 -12.64
C ALA A 79 -9.17 7.58 -13.75
N SER A 80 -8.97 6.31 -13.43
CA SER A 80 -8.55 5.30 -14.42
C SER A 80 -9.18 3.94 -14.09
N PRO A 81 -9.80 3.24 -15.05
CA PRO A 81 -10.27 1.89 -14.82
C PRO A 81 -9.08 0.95 -14.60
N VAL A 82 -9.09 0.20 -13.50
CA VAL A 82 -8.06 -0.78 -13.16
C VAL A 82 -8.66 -2.18 -13.11
N ARG A 83 -7.87 -3.16 -13.52
CA ARG A 83 -8.22 -4.58 -13.41
C ARG A 83 -7.91 -5.05 -11.99
N ASN A 84 -8.61 -6.08 -11.53
CA ASN A 84 -8.18 -6.82 -10.34
C ASN A 84 -6.80 -7.44 -10.63
N TYR A 85 -5.79 -7.07 -9.82
CA TYR A 85 -4.41 -7.54 -9.99
C TYR A 85 -4.29 -9.04 -9.69
N PHE A 86 -5.02 -9.51 -8.68
CA PHE A 86 -5.11 -10.92 -8.32
C PHE A 86 -6.50 -11.41 -8.68
N LYS A 87 -6.59 -12.12 -9.80
CA LYS A 87 -7.72 -13.02 -10.09
C LYS A 87 -7.28 -14.44 -9.73
N GLU A 88 -8.22 -15.37 -9.59
CA GLU A 88 -7.87 -16.81 -9.61
C GLU A 88 -6.87 -17.08 -10.75
N GLY A 89 -5.70 -17.62 -10.42
CA GLY A 89 -4.60 -17.89 -11.35
C GLY A 89 -3.52 -16.82 -11.48
N SER A 90 -3.60 -15.68 -10.77
CA SER A 90 -2.47 -14.73 -10.73
C SER A 90 -1.28 -15.32 -9.96
N ALA A 91 -0.09 -15.29 -10.57
CA ALA A 91 1.13 -15.78 -9.95
C ALA A 91 1.47 -14.99 -8.67
N PRO A 92 1.86 -15.66 -7.58
CA PRO A 92 2.40 -14.98 -6.40
C PRO A 92 3.64 -14.15 -6.72
N LEU A 93 3.88 -13.11 -5.92
CA LEU A 93 5.06 -12.25 -6.08
C LEU A 93 6.35 -13.04 -5.77
N ASN A 94 7.37 -12.87 -6.60
CA ASN A 94 8.75 -13.21 -6.24
C ASN A 94 9.54 -11.92 -5.96
N LEU A 95 10.09 -11.77 -4.76
CA LEU A 95 10.77 -10.54 -4.37
C LEU A 95 12.27 -10.75 -4.23
N TYR A 96 13.02 -9.67 -4.47
CA TYR A 96 14.44 -9.59 -4.16
C TYR A 96 14.64 -8.61 -3.01
N VAL A 97 15.46 -8.98 -2.02
CA VAL A 97 15.85 -8.08 -0.94
C VAL A 97 16.94 -7.13 -1.43
N GLU A 98 16.68 -5.83 -1.34
CA GLU A 98 17.61 -4.78 -1.74
C GLU A 98 18.75 -4.61 -0.73
N GLU A 99 19.97 -4.46 -1.24
CA GLU A 99 21.18 -4.29 -0.44
C GLU A 99 21.86 -2.94 -0.70
N ASP A 100 21.71 -2.38 -1.91
CA ASP A 100 22.44 -1.20 -2.37
C ASP A 100 21.62 0.10 -2.26
N PHE A 101 20.29 -0.01 -2.31
CA PHE A 101 19.39 1.15 -2.30
C PHE A 101 18.51 1.21 -1.06
N ASP A 102 18.23 2.43 -0.62
CA ASP A 102 17.28 2.72 0.44
C ASP A 102 15.98 3.28 -0.12
N ARG A 103 14.86 2.78 0.40
CA ARG A 103 13.54 3.34 0.09
C ARG A 103 13.33 4.69 0.77
N ALA A 104 13.72 4.75 2.04
CA ALA A 104 13.55 5.88 2.93
C ALA A 104 14.61 5.83 4.02
N SER A 105 14.80 6.96 4.71
CA SER A 105 15.67 7.05 5.88
C SER A 105 14.93 7.68 7.06
N ARG A 106 15.40 7.41 8.27
CA ARG A 106 14.82 7.97 9.50
C ARG A 106 14.82 9.50 9.42
N ARG A 107 13.71 10.12 9.82
CA ARG A 107 13.45 11.59 9.71
C ARG A 107 13.35 12.12 8.28
N GLY A 108 13.38 11.24 7.27
CA GLY A 108 13.10 11.58 5.88
C GLY A 108 11.61 11.79 5.63
N THR A 109 11.15 11.38 4.45
CA THR A 109 9.74 11.49 4.03
C THR A 109 9.05 10.14 3.89
N GLY A 110 9.68 9.02 4.30
CA GLY A 110 9.19 7.66 4.05
C GLY A 110 7.74 7.38 4.49
N SER A 111 7.32 7.98 5.61
CA SER A 111 5.97 7.85 6.16
C SER A 111 4.88 8.67 5.45
N VAL A 112 5.24 9.54 4.50
CA VAL A 112 4.29 10.36 3.75
C VAL A 112 4.24 9.98 2.26
N LYS A 113 3.07 10.11 1.63
CA LYS A 113 2.87 9.67 0.24
C LYS A 113 3.28 10.76 -0.75
N THR A 114 4.58 10.99 -0.89
CA THR A 114 5.19 12.01 -1.75
C THR A 114 6.03 11.39 -2.86
N ILE A 115 6.20 12.10 -3.98
CA ILE A 115 7.02 11.67 -5.12
C ILE A 115 8.49 11.45 -4.75
N SER A 116 9.01 12.14 -3.72
CA SER A 116 10.39 11.98 -3.26
C SER A 116 10.71 10.57 -2.76
N ASN A 117 9.70 9.76 -2.41
CA ASN A 117 9.88 8.37 -2.03
C ASN A 117 9.77 7.39 -3.19
N TYR A 118 9.23 7.83 -4.34
CA TYR A 118 9.08 6.98 -5.52
C TYR A 118 10.30 7.04 -6.42
N ALA A 119 10.97 8.20 -6.53
CA ALA A 119 12.15 8.32 -7.38
C ALA A 119 13.32 7.39 -6.95
N PRO A 120 13.67 7.25 -5.66
CA PRO A 120 14.78 6.40 -5.23
C PRO A 120 14.61 4.91 -5.54
N VAL A 121 13.36 4.43 -5.57
CA VAL A 121 13.06 2.99 -5.74
C VAL A 121 13.08 2.53 -7.19
N LEU A 122 12.98 3.44 -8.18
CA LEU A 122 12.80 3.06 -9.59
C LEU A 122 14.00 2.31 -10.17
N MET A 123 15.22 2.68 -9.78
CA MET A 123 16.44 2.03 -10.26
C MET A 123 16.54 0.58 -9.74
N ALA A 124 16.43 0.40 -8.42
CA ALA A 124 16.38 -0.90 -7.78
C ALA A 124 15.29 -1.79 -8.38
N GLN A 125 14.08 -1.25 -8.55
CA GLN A 125 12.96 -1.98 -9.14
C GLN A 125 13.24 -2.40 -10.60
N SER A 126 13.88 -1.55 -11.40
CA SER A 126 14.25 -1.87 -12.78
C SER A 126 15.28 -3.00 -12.85
N ILE A 127 16.29 -2.97 -11.96
CA ILE A 127 17.30 -4.02 -11.85
C ILE A 127 16.66 -5.35 -11.42
N ALA A 128 15.79 -5.34 -10.42
CA ALA A 128 15.12 -6.55 -9.96
C ALA A 128 14.25 -7.16 -11.07
N LYS A 129 13.49 -6.34 -11.81
CA LYS A 129 12.68 -6.80 -12.95
C LYS A 129 13.52 -7.40 -14.07
N SER A 130 14.67 -6.81 -14.41
CA SER A 130 15.56 -7.36 -15.44
C SER A 130 16.15 -8.73 -15.05
N ARG A 131 16.19 -9.04 -13.75
CA ARG A 131 16.59 -10.33 -13.18
C ARG A 131 15.40 -11.30 -12.99
N GLY A 132 14.19 -10.93 -13.39
CA GLY A 132 13.00 -11.78 -13.30
C GLY A 132 12.26 -11.74 -11.96
N PHE A 133 12.54 -10.76 -11.10
CA PHE A 133 11.78 -10.53 -9.87
C PHE A 133 10.57 -9.61 -10.13
N SER A 134 9.53 -9.78 -9.32
CA SER A 134 8.28 -9.02 -9.39
C SER A 134 8.47 -7.61 -8.84
N ASP A 135 9.13 -7.51 -7.69
CA ASP A 135 9.43 -6.25 -7.01
C ASP A 135 10.57 -6.41 -5.99
N VAL A 136 10.84 -5.33 -5.27
CA VAL A 136 11.96 -5.18 -4.34
C VAL A 136 11.46 -5.04 -2.90
N LEU A 137 11.99 -5.85 -2.00
CA LEU A 137 11.82 -5.74 -0.55
C LEU A 137 12.97 -4.93 0.05
N TYR A 138 12.65 -3.83 0.71
CA TYR A 138 13.63 -2.94 1.33
C TYR A 138 13.80 -3.26 2.82
N LEU A 139 15.04 -3.08 3.27
CA LEU A 139 15.42 -3.13 4.68
C LEU A 139 15.60 -1.72 5.24
N ASP A 140 15.67 -1.60 6.56
CA ASP A 140 15.95 -0.35 7.24
C ASP A 140 17.29 0.25 6.79
N SER A 141 17.33 1.57 6.66
CA SER A 141 18.54 2.28 6.20
C SER A 141 19.68 2.28 7.23
N ASP A 142 19.39 2.00 8.49
CA ASP A 142 20.33 2.21 9.60
C ASP A 142 21.35 1.07 9.69
N ASN A 143 20.88 -0.18 9.65
CA ASN A 143 21.73 -1.36 9.76
C ASN A 143 21.40 -2.47 8.76
N LYS A 144 20.38 -2.30 7.91
CA LYS A 144 19.98 -3.25 6.85
C LYS A 144 19.67 -4.64 7.40
N LYS A 145 18.95 -4.71 8.53
CA LYS A 145 18.57 -5.99 9.17
C LYS A 145 17.09 -6.16 9.36
N ASN A 146 16.29 -5.12 9.22
CA ASN A 146 14.87 -5.15 9.53
C ASN A 146 14.05 -4.84 8.27
N LEU A 147 12.96 -5.58 8.08
CA LEU A 147 12.04 -5.39 6.96
C LEU A 147 11.35 -4.03 7.07
N GLU A 148 11.16 -3.37 5.92
CA GLU A 148 10.34 -2.15 5.83
C GLU A 148 9.14 -2.33 4.88
N GLU A 149 9.36 -2.19 3.58
CA GLU A 149 8.31 -2.16 2.56
C GLU A 149 8.76 -2.83 1.26
N VAL A 150 7.79 -3.15 0.42
CA VAL A 150 8.00 -3.68 -0.94
C VAL A 150 7.65 -2.58 -1.94
N SER A 151 8.64 -1.78 -2.35
CA SER A 151 8.54 -0.57 -3.22
C SER A 151 7.38 0.39 -2.89
N SER A 152 6.14 0.00 -3.18
CA SER A 152 4.92 0.77 -2.98
C SER A 152 3.84 0.07 -2.13
N CYS A 153 4.19 -1.05 -1.49
CA CYS A 153 3.31 -1.88 -0.68
C CYS A 153 3.91 -2.12 0.72
N ASN A 154 3.04 -2.27 1.72
CA ASN A 154 3.45 -2.76 3.03
C ASN A 154 3.60 -4.29 3.00
N ILE A 155 4.46 -4.85 3.85
CA ILE A 155 4.72 -6.29 3.96
C ILE A 155 4.22 -6.84 5.31
N PHE A 156 3.78 -8.09 5.29
CA PHE A 156 3.39 -8.88 6.44
C PHE A 156 4.04 -10.27 6.35
N ILE A 157 4.45 -10.81 7.49
CA ILE A 157 4.86 -12.21 7.64
C ILE A 157 3.90 -12.89 8.61
N ALA A 158 3.61 -14.17 8.39
CA ALA A 158 2.76 -14.94 9.27
C ALA A 158 3.44 -16.25 9.69
N LYS A 159 3.28 -16.62 10.97
CA LYS A 159 3.74 -17.88 11.55
C LYS A 159 2.65 -18.41 12.48
N GLY A 160 2.01 -19.51 12.11
CA GLY A 160 0.81 -20.02 12.78
C GLY A 160 -0.31 -18.98 12.79
N LYS A 161 -0.75 -18.57 14.00
CA LYS A 161 -1.80 -17.54 14.18
C LYS A 161 -1.25 -16.12 14.41
N ILE A 162 0.06 -15.92 14.33
CA ILE A 162 0.69 -14.63 14.54
C ILE A 162 1.00 -14.01 13.18
N ILE A 163 0.53 -12.78 12.99
CA ILE A 163 0.81 -11.95 11.80
C ILE A 163 1.64 -10.76 12.26
N SER A 164 2.86 -10.61 11.75
CA SER A 164 3.74 -9.50 12.10
C SER A 164 3.96 -8.58 10.89
N THR A 165 4.02 -7.28 11.14
CA THR A 165 4.32 -6.26 10.12
C THR A 165 5.23 -5.17 10.71
N PRO A 166 6.12 -4.56 9.91
CA PRO A 166 6.90 -3.42 10.34
C PRO A 166 6.04 -2.32 10.98
N ALA A 167 6.40 -1.93 12.21
CA ALA A 167 5.75 -0.84 12.94
C ALA A 167 5.95 0.52 12.23
N ILE A 168 4.96 1.41 12.31
CA ILE A 168 5.05 2.75 11.70
C ILE A 168 5.94 3.65 12.58
N ASN A 169 7.25 3.57 12.38
CA ASN A 169 8.28 4.29 13.15
C ASN A 169 8.96 5.43 12.36
N GLY A 170 8.31 5.91 11.30
CA GLY A 170 8.70 7.10 10.54
C GLY A 170 9.21 6.82 9.12
N THR A 171 9.74 5.61 8.87
CA THR A 171 10.13 5.17 7.52
C THR A 171 9.04 4.36 6.82
N ILE A 172 8.07 3.79 7.53
CA ILE A 172 6.97 3.02 6.91
C ILE A 172 5.79 3.94 6.56
N LEU A 173 5.26 3.84 5.34
CA LEU A 173 4.03 4.49 4.93
C LEU A 173 2.83 3.83 5.63
N SER A 174 1.99 4.65 6.27
CA SER A 174 0.74 4.23 6.88
C SER A 174 -0.31 3.83 5.81
N GLY A 175 -0.18 2.62 5.28
CA GLY A 175 -1.10 2.06 4.29
C GLY A 175 -2.51 1.90 4.83
N ILE A 176 -3.50 2.29 4.04
CA ILE A 176 -4.93 2.14 4.42
C ILE A 176 -5.34 0.67 4.31
N THR A 177 -4.86 -0.04 3.27
CA THR A 177 -5.05 -1.50 3.17
C THR A 177 -4.35 -2.23 4.32
N ARG A 178 -3.12 -1.81 4.71
CA ARG A 178 -2.42 -2.32 5.90
C ARG A 178 -3.29 -2.17 7.15
N LYS A 179 -3.82 -0.96 7.40
CA LYS A 179 -4.72 -0.68 8.53
C LYS A 179 -5.96 -1.59 8.50
N SER A 180 -6.63 -1.71 7.35
CA SER A 180 -7.79 -2.60 7.19
C SER A 180 -7.45 -4.07 7.42
N VAL A 181 -6.30 -4.56 6.93
CA VAL A 181 -5.86 -5.94 7.16
C VAL A 181 -5.62 -6.22 8.64
N ILE A 182 -4.98 -5.31 9.37
CA ILE A 182 -4.75 -5.46 10.82
C ILE A 182 -6.07 -5.58 11.57
N GLU A 183 -7.04 -4.71 11.25
CA GLU A 183 -8.37 -4.72 11.87
C GLU A 183 -9.14 -6.00 11.52
N ILE A 184 -9.14 -6.44 10.26
CA ILE A 184 -9.81 -7.69 9.82
C ILE A 184 -9.15 -8.92 10.47
N ALA A 185 -7.82 -9.01 10.43
CA ALA A 185 -7.10 -10.14 10.99
C ALA A 185 -7.40 -10.32 12.48
N SER A 186 -7.50 -9.21 13.22
CA SER A 186 -7.88 -9.23 14.63
C SER A 186 -9.30 -9.75 14.83
N ASP A 187 -10.26 -9.32 13.98
CA ASP A 187 -11.66 -9.80 14.04
C ASP A 187 -11.77 -11.30 13.71
N LEU A 188 -10.87 -11.83 12.86
CA LEU A 188 -10.77 -13.26 12.52
C LEU A 188 -10.02 -14.08 13.58
N GLY A 189 -9.51 -13.44 14.65
CA GLY A 189 -8.85 -14.12 15.76
C GLY A 189 -7.36 -14.40 15.54
N TYR A 190 -6.70 -13.71 14.61
CA TYR A 190 -5.24 -13.69 14.51
C TYR A 190 -4.63 -12.71 15.51
N GLN A 191 -3.45 -13.05 16.04
CA GLN A 191 -2.64 -12.12 16.82
C GLN A 191 -1.84 -11.24 15.85
N VAL A 192 -2.11 -9.94 15.83
CA VAL A 192 -1.41 -9.01 14.94
C VAL A 192 -0.38 -8.20 15.72
N GLU A 193 0.87 -8.20 15.24
CA GLU A 193 2.00 -7.52 15.86
C GLU A 193 2.59 -6.47 14.93
N GLU A 194 2.43 -5.20 15.31
CA GLU A 194 3.16 -4.10 14.70
C GLU A 194 4.50 -3.93 15.44
N ARG A 195 5.58 -4.48 14.88
CA ARG A 195 6.90 -4.51 15.53
C ARG A 195 8.04 -4.33 14.54
N VAL A 196 9.26 -4.28 15.06
CA VAL A 196 10.46 -4.47 14.22
C VAL A 196 10.50 -5.95 13.83
N VAL A 197 10.66 -6.22 12.53
CA VAL A 197 10.71 -7.57 11.96
C VAL A 197 12.08 -7.76 11.33
N ALA A 198 12.90 -8.67 11.85
CA ALA A 198 14.23 -8.91 11.32
C ALA A 198 14.13 -9.70 10.00
N VAL A 199 15.07 -9.45 9.08
CA VAL A 199 15.16 -10.13 7.78
C VAL A 199 15.36 -11.64 7.94
N ASP A 200 16.01 -12.07 9.01
CA ASP A 200 16.25 -13.49 9.30
C ASP A 200 14.93 -14.23 9.60
N GLU A 201 13.90 -13.54 10.10
CA GLU A 201 12.58 -14.13 10.39
C GLU A 201 11.85 -14.59 9.12
N LEU A 202 12.26 -14.10 7.94
CA LEU A 202 11.75 -14.59 6.66
C LEU A 202 11.97 -16.11 6.49
N THR A 203 13.03 -16.66 7.07
CA THR A 203 13.32 -18.09 6.97
C THR A 203 12.37 -18.98 7.79
N GLU A 204 11.63 -18.38 8.73
CA GLU A 204 10.73 -19.10 9.63
C GLU A 204 9.24 -18.81 9.39
N ALA A 205 8.92 -17.93 8.44
CA ALA A 205 7.55 -17.55 8.13
C ALA A 205 6.85 -18.64 7.29
N ASP A 206 5.59 -18.94 7.62
CA ASP A 206 4.74 -19.86 6.86
C ASP A 206 4.20 -19.19 5.57
N GLU A 207 3.79 -17.92 5.71
CA GLU A 207 3.20 -17.11 4.65
C GLU A 207 3.77 -15.69 4.69
N VAL A 208 3.95 -15.09 3.52
CA VAL A 208 4.31 -13.68 3.38
C VAL A 208 3.35 -13.04 2.38
N PHE A 209 2.87 -11.84 2.67
CA PHE A 209 1.99 -11.13 1.76
C PHE A 209 2.21 -9.61 1.82
N CYS A 210 1.86 -8.96 0.71
CA CYS A 210 1.94 -7.51 0.55
C CYS A 210 0.55 -6.90 0.57
N THR A 211 0.44 -5.64 1.01
CA THR A 211 -0.83 -4.90 0.97
C THR A 211 -0.67 -3.54 0.31
N GLY A 212 -1.69 -3.14 -0.45
CA GLY A 212 -1.74 -1.83 -1.10
C GLY A 212 -3.05 -1.64 -1.86
N THR A 213 -3.43 -0.40 -2.16
CA THR A 213 -4.73 -0.12 -2.80
C THR A 213 -4.88 -0.78 -4.17
N ALA A 214 -3.80 -0.78 -4.98
CA ALA A 214 -3.85 -1.39 -6.31
C ALA A 214 -3.79 -2.92 -6.23
N VAL A 215 -2.93 -3.46 -5.36
CA VAL A 215 -2.66 -4.90 -5.25
C VAL A 215 -3.66 -5.64 -4.35
N GLY A 216 -4.42 -4.94 -3.51
CA GLY A 216 -5.24 -5.56 -2.47
C GLY A 216 -4.37 -6.22 -1.41
N VAL A 217 -4.57 -7.52 -1.19
CA VAL A 217 -3.71 -8.42 -0.41
C VAL A 217 -3.08 -9.41 -1.38
N ALA A 218 -1.76 -9.37 -1.50
CA ALA A 218 -1.01 -10.04 -2.56
C ALA A 218 -0.07 -11.11 -1.97
N PRO A 219 -0.20 -12.39 -2.34
CA PRO A 219 0.68 -13.43 -1.83
C PRO A 219 2.10 -13.24 -2.36
N VAL A 220 3.09 -13.48 -1.51
CA VAL A 220 4.50 -13.59 -1.88
C VAL A 220 4.86 -15.06 -1.91
N GLY A 221 5.17 -15.59 -3.09
CA GLY A 221 5.54 -16.99 -3.27
C GLY A 221 6.99 -17.28 -2.93
N SER A 222 7.87 -16.29 -3.09
CA SER A 222 9.28 -16.46 -2.72
C SER A 222 9.99 -15.12 -2.46
N ILE A 223 10.98 -15.13 -1.57
CA ILE A 223 11.91 -14.03 -1.38
C ILE A 223 13.34 -14.54 -1.56
N THR A 224 14.15 -13.82 -2.35
CA THR A 224 15.57 -14.09 -2.50
C THR A 224 16.40 -13.03 -1.78
N TYR A 225 17.26 -13.46 -0.86
CA TYR A 225 18.22 -12.62 -0.14
C TYR A 225 19.60 -13.28 -0.16
N ARG A 226 20.65 -12.54 -0.60
CA ARG A 226 22.04 -13.03 -0.66
C ARG A 226 22.18 -14.41 -1.32
N ASN A 227 21.56 -14.58 -2.49
CA ASN A 227 21.49 -15.82 -3.26
C ASN A 227 20.79 -17.01 -2.57
N ARG A 228 20.10 -16.77 -1.46
CA ARG A 228 19.24 -17.76 -0.80
C ARG A 228 17.80 -17.42 -1.07
N ARG A 229 17.08 -18.38 -1.65
CA ARG A 229 15.65 -18.28 -1.91
C ARG A 229 14.89 -19.03 -0.82
N VAL A 230 13.86 -18.38 -0.29
CA VAL A 230 12.85 -18.99 0.58
C VAL A 230 11.53 -18.96 -0.18
N ASP A 231 10.84 -20.10 -0.21
CA ASP A 231 9.51 -20.23 -0.80
C ASP A 231 8.45 -20.32 0.31
N TYR A 232 7.29 -19.69 0.08
CA TYR A 232 6.21 -19.59 1.07
C TYR A 232 4.95 -20.28 0.59
N LYS A 233 4.08 -20.65 1.55
CA LYS A 233 2.75 -21.17 1.23
C LYS A 233 1.91 -20.07 0.58
N THR A 234 1.22 -20.43 -0.50
CA THR A 234 0.29 -19.56 -1.22
C THR A 234 -0.93 -20.35 -1.67
N GLY A 235 -1.98 -19.66 -2.12
CA GLY A 235 -3.18 -20.29 -2.66
C GLY A 235 -4.21 -20.66 -1.60
N SER A 236 -5.02 -21.67 -1.88
CA SER A 236 -6.26 -21.91 -1.12
C SER A 236 -6.03 -22.31 0.33
N GLY A 237 -6.84 -21.74 1.23
CA GLY A 237 -6.71 -21.95 2.68
C GLY A 237 -5.49 -21.24 3.29
N SER A 238 -4.97 -20.21 2.62
CA SER A 238 -3.95 -19.31 3.16
C SER A 238 -4.59 -18.15 3.91
N ILE A 239 -3.86 -17.61 4.88
CA ILE A 239 -4.25 -16.38 5.60
C ILE A 239 -4.39 -15.24 4.60
N CYS A 240 -3.48 -15.17 3.63
CA CYS A 240 -3.54 -14.16 2.56
C CYS A 240 -4.85 -14.22 1.77
N GLU A 241 -5.34 -15.41 1.41
CA GLU A 241 -6.59 -15.59 0.66
C GLU A 241 -7.81 -15.18 1.49
N GLU A 242 -7.87 -15.57 2.76
CA GLU A 242 -8.96 -15.20 3.67
C GLU A 242 -9.06 -13.67 3.86
N LEU A 243 -7.93 -13.01 4.07
CA LEU A 243 -7.85 -11.55 4.17
C LEU A 243 -8.22 -10.85 2.85
N TYR A 244 -7.75 -11.38 1.72
CA TYR A 244 -8.10 -10.88 0.39
C TYR A 244 -9.60 -10.94 0.15
N ASN A 245 -10.22 -12.10 0.38
CA ASN A 245 -11.65 -12.32 0.17
C ASN A 245 -12.50 -11.43 1.07
N THR A 246 -12.08 -11.23 2.32
CA THR A 246 -12.79 -10.34 3.25
C THR A 246 -12.74 -8.88 2.80
N ILE A 247 -11.56 -8.37 2.40
CA ILE A 247 -11.43 -7.00 1.87
C ILE A 247 -12.22 -6.83 0.58
N LEU A 248 -12.11 -7.79 -0.35
CA LEU A 248 -12.83 -7.73 -1.61
C LEU A 248 -14.34 -7.73 -1.36
N GLY A 249 -14.83 -8.57 -0.45
CA GLY A 249 -16.25 -8.65 -0.13
C GLY A 249 -16.80 -7.36 0.48
N LEU A 250 -16.02 -6.66 1.31
CA LEU A 250 -16.38 -5.32 1.79
C LEU A 250 -16.41 -4.31 0.63
N GLN A 251 -15.40 -4.31 -0.23
CA GLN A 251 -15.29 -3.37 -1.35
C GLN A 251 -16.35 -3.56 -2.44
N THR A 252 -16.90 -4.77 -2.57
CA THR A 252 -17.97 -5.11 -3.51
C THR A 252 -19.37 -5.11 -2.88
N GLY A 253 -19.46 -4.99 -1.55
CA GLY A 253 -20.72 -5.02 -0.81
C GLY A 253 -21.30 -6.41 -0.61
N SER A 254 -20.54 -7.48 -0.87
CA SER A 254 -20.97 -8.86 -0.58
C SER A 254 -20.80 -9.24 0.89
N ILE A 255 -20.02 -8.47 1.65
CA ILE A 255 -19.88 -8.57 3.10
C ILE A 255 -20.38 -7.27 3.71
N GLU A 256 -21.20 -7.37 4.75
CA GLU A 256 -21.70 -6.22 5.50
C GLU A 256 -20.55 -5.42 6.14
N ASP A 257 -20.56 -4.11 5.92
CA ASP A 257 -19.62 -3.19 6.54
C ASP A 257 -20.05 -2.81 7.96
N LYS A 258 -19.45 -3.48 8.94
CA LYS A 258 -19.71 -3.23 10.38
C LYS A 258 -18.89 -2.10 10.98
N LYS A 259 -17.93 -1.53 10.24
CA LYS A 259 -16.97 -0.53 10.74
C LYS A 259 -17.14 0.85 10.08
N GLY A 260 -18.13 1.03 9.20
CA GLY A 260 -18.37 2.29 8.51
C GLY A 260 -17.21 2.69 7.58
N TRP A 261 -16.58 1.71 6.95
CA TRP A 261 -15.52 1.90 5.96
C TRP A 261 -16.04 2.25 4.56
N ILE A 262 -17.30 1.93 4.26
CA ILE A 262 -17.92 2.15 2.97
C ILE A 262 -18.69 3.46 2.97
N VAL A 263 -18.35 4.33 2.04
CA VAL A 263 -19.12 5.54 1.74
C VAL A 263 -19.94 5.31 0.49
N GLU A 264 -21.24 5.18 0.68
CA GLU A 264 -22.20 5.14 -0.41
C GLU A 264 -22.53 6.54 -0.92
N PHE A 265 -22.78 6.64 -2.22
CA PHE A 265 -23.16 7.85 -2.95
C PHE A 265 -23.76 7.43 -4.29
N ASP A 266 -24.55 8.32 -4.88
CA ASP A 266 -25.37 8.10 -6.09
C ASP A 266 -24.56 7.74 -7.37
#